data_AF-A0AAQ5BHD2-F1
#
_entry.id   AF-A0AAQ5BHD2-F1
#
_cell.length_a   1.000
_cell.length_b   1.000
_cell.length_c   1.000
_cell.angle_alpha   90.00
_cell.angle_beta   90.00
_cell.angle_gamma   90.00
#
_symmetry.space_group_name_H-M   'P 1'
#
loop_
_entity.id
_entity.type
_entity.pdbx_description
1 polymer ?
#
loop_
_entity_poly.entity_id
_entity_poly.type
_entity_poly.pdbx_seq_one_letter_code
_entity_poly.pdbx_strand_id
1 'polypeptide(L)' 'MEVSTNPSSNIDPGDYVEMNDSITHLPSKVVIQDITMELHCPLCNDWFRDPLMLSCGHNFCEACIQDFWRLQAKETFCPE' A
#
# COMPACT_ATOMS: atom_id res chain seq x y z
N MET A 1 8.40 -47.72 -0.26
CA MET A 1 9.38 -47.80 0.83
C MET A 1 10.71 -47.77 0.11
N GLU A 2 11.44 -46.66 0.03
CA GLU A 2 11.92 -45.79 1.10
C GLU A 2 12.11 -44.34 0.59
N VAL A 3 12.09 -43.37 1.50
CA VAL A 3 12.33 -41.93 1.31
C VAL A 3 13.83 -41.62 1.17
N SER A 4 14.23 -40.51 0.53
CA SER A 4 15.36 -39.67 0.99
C SER A 4 15.48 -38.34 0.21
N THR A 5 14.99 -37.28 0.86
CA THR A 5 15.59 -35.93 1.02
C THR A 5 16.38 -35.30 -0.14
N ASN A 6 15.83 -34.21 -0.68
CA ASN A 6 16.57 -33.20 -1.44
C ASN A 6 17.59 -32.48 -0.53
N PRO A 7 18.87 -32.35 -0.91
CA PRO A 7 19.81 -31.50 -0.20
C PRO A 7 19.57 -30.03 -0.58
N SER A 8 19.41 -29.19 0.43
CA SER A 8 19.29 -27.74 0.34
C SER A 8 20.41 -27.13 -0.50
N SER A 9 20.07 -26.39 -1.55
CA SER A 9 21.01 -25.50 -2.25
C SER A 9 21.23 -24.25 -1.40
N ASN A 10 22.38 -24.17 -0.73
CA ASN A 10 22.84 -22.97 -0.03
C ASN A 10 23.19 -21.90 -1.08
N ILE A 11 22.47 -20.77 -1.08
CA ILE A 11 22.83 -19.59 -1.86
C ILE A 11 23.81 -18.78 -1.01
N ASP A 12 25.06 -18.71 -1.45
CA ASP A 12 26.12 -17.90 -0.83
C ASP A 12 25.86 -16.40 -1.12
N PRO A 13 25.95 -15.47 -0.14
CA PRO A 13 25.48 -14.08 -0.33
C PRO A 13 26.44 -13.17 -1.12
N GLY A 14 27.47 -13.72 -1.78
CA GLY A 14 28.66 -12.95 -2.18
C GLY A 14 28.76 -12.50 -3.64
N ASP A 15 27.98 -13.04 -4.58
CA ASP A 15 28.15 -12.75 -6.01
C ASP A 15 26.88 -12.15 -6.63
N TYR A 16 26.63 -10.87 -6.36
CA TYR A 16 25.85 -10.03 -7.27
C TYR A 16 26.82 -9.21 -8.11
N VAL A 17 26.83 -9.43 -9.42
CA VAL A 17 27.63 -8.64 -10.37
C VAL A 17 27.06 -7.22 -10.39
N GLU A 18 27.86 -6.23 -10.01
CA GLU A 18 27.51 -4.81 -10.12
C GLU A 18 27.46 -4.40 -11.61
N MET A 19 26.25 -4.13 -12.11
CA MET A 19 26.04 -3.54 -13.43
C MET A 19 26.25 -2.03 -13.32
N ASN A 20 27.34 -1.52 -13.87
CA ASN A 20 27.64 -0.09 -13.91
C ASN A 20 26.94 0.59 -15.09
N ASP A 21 25.64 0.92 -14.93
CA ASP A 21 24.91 1.65 -15.96
C ASP A 21 25.47 3.08 -16.11
N SER A 22 26.25 3.25 -17.18
CA SER A 22 26.77 4.53 -17.63
C SER A 22 25.66 5.33 -18.31
N ILE A 23 24.68 5.82 -17.54
CA ILE A 23 23.81 6.94 -17.95
C ILE A 23 24.17 8.17 -17.09
N THR A 24 25.09 8.93 -17.66
CA THR A 24 25.43 10.33 -17.41
C THR A 24 24.44 11.16 -16.58
N HIS A 25 24.93 11.62 -15.42
CA HIS A 25 24.64 12.89 -14.74
C HIS A 25 23.58 13.83 -15.37
N LEU A 26 22.37 13.81 -14.81
CA LEU A 26 21.54 15.00 -14.70
C LEU A 26 20.80 14.95 -13.36
N PRO A 27 21.11 15.83 -12.37
CA PRO A 27 20.38 15.84 -11.12
C PRO A 27 19.09 16.62 -11.36
N SER A 28 18.15 16.02 -12.08
CA SER A 28 16.76 16.41 -11.88
C SER A 28 16.49 16.08 -10.42
N LYS A 29 16.25 17.09 -9.58
CA LYS A 29 15.67 16.89 -8.24
C LYS A 29 14.24 16.38 -8.42
N VAL A 30 14.08 15.21 -9.02
CA VAL A 30 12.79 14.54 -9.17
C VAL A 30 12.60 13.80 -7.87
N VAL A 31 11.95 14.50 -6.94
CA VAL A 31 11.34 13.85 -5.79
C VAL A 31 10.16 13.07 -6.34
N ILE A 32 10.34 11.76 -6.48
CA ILE A 32 9.22 10.85 -6.72
C ILE A 32 8.39 10.92 -5.43
N GLN A 33 7.22 11.56 -5.50
CA GLN A 33 6.32 11.67 -4.37
C GLN A 33 5.73 10.29 -4.07
N ASP A 34 5.67 9.94 -2.79
CA ASP A 34 5.03 8.73 -2.33
C ASP A 34 3.51 8.90 -2.39
N ILE A 35 2.91 8.47 -3.49
CA ILE A 35 1.46 8.54 -3.71
C ILE A 35 0.69 7.55 -2.83
N THR A 36 1.36 6.67 -2.08
CA THR A 36 0.68 5.61 -1.33
C THR A 36 -0.26 6.18 -0.28
N MET A 37 0.05 7.35 0.30
CA MET A 37 -0.81 8.02 1.27
C MET A 37 -2.21 8.36 0.72
N GLU A 38 -2.32 8.65 -0.58
CA GLU A 38 -3.60 8.93 -1.25
C GLU A 38 -4.47 7.66 -1.39
N LEU A 39 -3.90 6.48 -1.14
CA LEU A 39 -4.56 5.18 -1.23
C LEU A 39 -4.98 4.61 0.14
N HIS A 40 -4.88 5.43 1.20
CA HIS A 40 -5.28 5.05 2.55
C HIS A 40 -6.63 5.66 2.94
N CYS A 41 -7.44 4.89 3.65
CA CYS A 41 -8.67 5.37 4.25
C CYS A 41 -8.37 6.22 5.50
N PRO A 42 -8.92 7.44 5.63
CA PRO A 42 -8.65 8.32 6.77
C PRO A 42 -9.28 7.82 8.09
N LEU A 43 -10.22 6.87 8.03
CA LEU A 43 -10.86 6.31 9.24
C LEU A 43 -10.08 5.16 9.86
N CYS A 44 -9.43 4.30 9.05
CA CYS A 44 -8.65 3.17 9.55
C CYS A 44 -7.13 3.33 9.36
N ASN A 45 -6.70 4.36 8.64
CA ASN A 45 -5.30 4.67 8.34
C ASN A 45 -4.55 3.52 7.65
N ASP A 46 -5.29 2.68 6.91
CA ASP A 46 -4.83 1.53 6.13
C ASP A 46 -5.34 1.66 4.69
N TRP A 47 -4.82 0.85 3.78
CA TRP A 47 -5.27 0.78 2.39
C TRP A 47 -6.79 0.65 2.29
N PHE A 48 -7.39 1.34 1.32
CA PHE A 48 -8.82 1.20 1.06
C PHE A 48 -9.20 -0.28 0.80
N ARG A 49 -10.21 -0.75 1.53
CA ARG A 49 -10.91 -2.01 1.25
C ARG A 49 -12.34 -1.65 0.90
N ASP A 50 -12.73 -2.00 -0.33
CA ASP A 50 -14.04 -1.67 -0.91
C ASP A 50 -14.38 -0.17 -0.73
N PRO A 51 -13.66 0.73 -1.43
CA PRO A 51 -13.83 2.16 -1.26
C PRO A 51 -15.23 2.61 -1.66
N LEU A 52 -15.84 3.44 -0.83
CA LEU A 52 -17.12 4.09 -1.05
C LEU A 52 -16.89 5.60 -1.15
N MET A 53 -17.27 6.17 -2.29
CA MET A 53 -17.21 7.61 -2.54
C MET A 53 -18.52 8.27 -2.10
N LEU A 54 -18.41 9.28 -1.24
CA LEU A 54 -19.55 10.10 -0.84
C LEU A 54 -19.85 11.19 -1.89
N SER A 55 -21.01 11.83 -1.80
CA SER A 55 -21.41 12.91 -2.71
C SER A 55 -20.48 14.13 -2.67
N CYS A 56 -19.76 14.34 -1.57
CA CYS A 56 -18.71 15.35 -1.44
C CYS A 56 -17.39 14.99 -2.17
N GLY A 57 -17.24 13.74 -2.64
CA GLY A 57 -16.05 13.26 -3.35
C GLY A 57 -15.02 12.54 -2.47
N HIS A 58 -15.16 12.55 -1.15
CA HIS A 58 -14.25 11.85 -0.24
C HIS A 58 -14.53 10.34 -0.20
N ASN A 59 -13.47 9.55 -0.02
CA ASN A 59 -13.49 8.09 -0.08
C ASN A 59 -13.18 7.48 1.28
N PHE A 60 -13.87 6.40 1.61
CA PHE A 60 -13.69 5.64 2.86
C PHE A 60 -13.84 4.15 2.55
N CYS A 61 -13.28 3.25 3.37
CA CYS A 61 -13.68 1.85 3.30
C CYS A 61 -15.19 1.75 3.61
N GLU A 62 -15.93 0.94 2.87
CA GLU A 62 -17.37 0.76 3.07
C GLU A 62 -17.71 0.45 4.54
N ALA A 63 -16.98 -0.50 5.14
CA ALA A 63 -17.18 -0.88 6.54
C ALA A 63 -16.92 0.30 7.50
N CYS A 64 -15.84 1.06 7.26
CA CYS A 64 -15.45 2.17 8.14
C CYS A 64 -16.50 3.28 8.16
N ILE A 65 -17.01 3.69 7.00
CA ILE A 65 -18.01 4.77 6.95
C ILE A 65 -19.37 4.32 7.51
N GLN A 66 -19.76 3.05 7.27
CA GLN A 66 -20.98 2.49 7.86
C GLN A 66 -20.90 2.43 9.40
N ASP A 67 -19.76 2.01 9.95
CA ASP A 67 -19.58 1.95 11.40
C ASP A 67 -19.51 3.34 12.03
N PHE A 68 -18.89 4.30 11.35
CA PHE A 68 -18.93 5.70 11.77
C PHE A 68 -20.37 6.23 11.89
N TRP A 69 -21.20 6.05 10.86
CA TRP A 69 -22.60 6.49 10.90
C TRP A 69 -23.44 5.75 11.95
N ARG A 70 -23.15 4.46 12.18
CA ARG A 70 -23.80 3.66 13.22
C ARG A 70 -23.55 4.25 14.61
N LEU A 71 -22.34 4.75 14.86
CA LEU A 71 -21.94 5.35 16.14
C LEU A 71 -22.53 6.76 16.37
N GLN A 72 -22.77 7.53 15.31
CA GLN A 72 -23.22 8.94 15.40
C GLN A 72 -24.76 9.13 15.41
N ALA A 73 -25.53 8.05 15.56
CA ALA A 73 -26.94 8.08 15.96
C ALA A 73 -27.92 8.95 15.12
N LYS A 74 -27.77 8.96 13.78
CA LYS A 74 -28.83 9.01 12.73
C LYS A 74 -28.49 9.85 11.50
N GLU A 75 -27.42 10.63 11.52
CA GLU A 75 -27.06 11.46 10.36
C GLU A 75 -25.87 10.87 9.60
N THR A 76 -26.04 10.71 8.28
CA THR A 76 -24.98 10.33 7.37
C THR A 76 -24.26 11.59 6.89
N PHE A 77 -23.09 11.87 7.45
CA PHE A 77 -22.25 13.01 7.07
C PHE A 77 -20.82 12.57 6.73
N CYS A 78 -20.09 13.43 6.03
CA CYS A 78 -18.69 13.23 5.69
C CYS A 78 -17.81 13.48 6.93
N PRO A 79 -16.96 12.52 7.35
CA PRO A 79 -16.03 12.71 8.47
C PRO A 79 -14.86 13.68 8.22
N GLU A 80 -14.65 14.11 6.97
CA GLU A 80 -13.69 15.16 6.57
C GLU A 80 -14.35 16.53 6.44
#